data_AF-A0A5C7LFC4-F1
#
_entry.id   AF-A0A5C7LFC4-F1
#
_cell.length_a   1.000
_cell.length_b   1.000
_cell.length_c   1.000
_cell.angle_alpha   90.00
_cell.angle_beta   90.00
_cell.angle_gamma   90.00
#
_symmetry.space_group_name_H-M   'P 1'
#
loop_
_entity.id
_entity.type
_entity.pdbx_description
1 polymer ?
#
loop_
_entity_poly.entity_id
_entity_poly.type
_entity_poly.pdbx_seq_one_letter_code
_entity_poly.pdbx_strand_id
1 'polypeptide(L)'
;MKNVLLLLFFPLILVAQTGEPVSDTSYFVKQGSLFYEVKTLTYKDGSEQTFKTLIGDTATLIIAARDRLTSKAATFAVDAQFTSKFRRQFTDVLRDADAVKALTGQDPQKAIQDEFSEPFLSGGWTVKRDGITSTVTFTLNAQGNLRYAINAGATKQAVLIGRALRLKNYPSNGTDTDVYQLPGGAWINLDRTVVLRPPGNNDPVNRVAQPATTKKG
;
A
#
# COMPACT_ATOMS: atom_id res chain seq x y z
N MET A 1 -55.49 35.22 -20.73
CA MET A 1 -55.49 34.34 -19.54
C MET A 1 -54.92 32.99 -19.92
N LYS A 2 -53.65 32.72 -19.57
CA LYS A 2 -53.01 31.40 -19.62
C LYS A 2 -51.66 31.47 -18.88
N ASN A 3 -51.50 30.54 -17.91
CA ASN A 3 -50.26 30.03 -17.32
C ASN A 3 -49.54 31.04 -16.38
N VAL A 4 -49.79 31.09 -15.06
CA VAL A 4 -49.70 30.07 -14.00
C VAL A 4 -48.41 29.24 -14.05
N LEU A 5 -47.62 29.41 -12.98
CA LEU A 5 -46.54 28.57 -12.47
C LEU A 5 -45.23 28.52 -13.27
N LEU A 6 -44.30 29.44 -12.98
CA LEU A 6 -42.87 29.23 -13.27
C LEU A 6 -42.01 29.72 -12.10
N LEU A 7 -42.36 29.26 -10.89
CA LEU A 7 -41.70 29.66 -9.63
C LEU A 7 -41.53 28.46 -8.68
N LEU A 8 -41.28 27.27 -9.22
CA LEU A 8 -41.19 26.03 -8.44
C LEU A 8 -40.18 25.01 -9.01
N PHE A 9 -39.12 25.48 -9.68
CA PHE A 9 -38.01 24.64 -10.13
C PHE A 9 -36.66 25.36 -9.95
N PHE A 10 -36.43 25.94 -8.77
CA PHE A 10 -35.07 26.11 -8.27
C PHE A 10 -34.71 24.81 -7.54
N PRO A 11 -33.96 23.87 -8.15
CA PRO A 11 -33.37 22.82 -7.36
C PRO A 11 -32.35 23.50 -6.45
N LEU A 12 -32.56 23.33 -5.15
CA LEU A 12 -31.53 23.46 -4.13
C LEU A 12 -30.33 22.61 -4.58
N ILE A 13 -29.38 23.23 -5.26
CA ILE A 13 -28.01 22.72 -5.36
C ILE A 13 -27.42 22.95 -3.97
N LEU A 14 -27.87 22.13 -3.03
CA LEU A 14 -27.08 21.81 -1.85
C LEU A 14 -25.80 21.20 -2.41
N VAL A 15 -24.73 21.99 -2.35
CA VAL A 15 -23.38 21.51 -2.50
C VAL A 15 -23.17 20.49 -1.39
N ALA A 16 -23.51 19.23 -1.67
CA ALA A 16 -23.01 18.11 -0.90
C ALA A 16 -21.49 18.16 -1.09
N GLN A 17 -20.79 18.65 -0.06
CA GLN A 17 -19.34 18.65 0.01
C GLN A 17 -18.86 17.20 0.06
N THR A 18 -18.77 16.56 -1.10
CA THR A 18 -18.16 15.25 -1.27
C THR A 18 -16.70 15.46 -1.65
N GLY A 19 -15.92 16.00 -0.72
CA GLY A 19 -14.47 15.97 -0.78
C GLY A 19 -13.97 15.03 0.31
N GLU A 20 -12.98 14.20 0.02
CA GLU A 20 -12.27 13.48 1.08
C GLU A 20 -11.33 14.46 1.82
N PRO A 21 -11.16 14.34 3.15
CA PRO A 21 -10.22 15.16 3.90
C PRO A 21 -8.79 14.95 3.38
N VAL A 22 -8.05 16.04 3.17
CA VAL A 22 -6.64 16.01 2.72
C VAL A 22 -5.68 16.01 3.91
N SER A 23 -6.13 16.53 5.06
CA SER A 23 -5.40 16.51 6.33
C SER A 23 -6.36 16.27 7.49
N ASP A 24 -5.90 15.55 8.51
CA ASP A 24 -6.62 15.31 9.76
C ASP A 24 -5.68 15.57 10.94
N THR A 25 -6.15 16.35 11.92
CA THR A 25 -5.43 16.66 13.15
C THR A 25 -6.31 16.38 14.36
N SER A 26 -5.80 15.62 15.33
CA SER A 26 -6.50 15.35 16.59
C SER A 26 -5.67 15.75 17.81
N TYR A 27 -6.26 16.47 18.76
CA TYR A 27 -5.60 16.86 20.01
C TYR A 27 -6.59 17.00 21.18
N PHE A 28 -6.06 17.03 22.41
CA PHE A 28 -6.86 17.21 23.62
C PHE A 28 -6.84 18.66 24.09
N VAL A 29 -7.99 19.19 24.49
CA VAL A 29 -8.12 20.53 25.07
C VAL A 29 -8.80 20.43 26.44
N LYS A 30 -8.20 21.09 27.44
CA LYS A 30 -8.82 21.29 28.75
C LYS A 30 -9.59 22.61 28.76
N GLN A 31 -10.84 22.59 29.20
CA GLN A 31 -11.62 23.81 29.46
C GLN A 31 -12.32 23.66 30.81
N GLY A 32 -11.92 24.49 31.78
CA GLY A 32 -12.33 24.30 33.18
C GLY A 32 -11.82 22.98 33.75
N SER A 33 -12.72 22.18 34.33
CA SER A 33 -12.45 20.83 34.86
C SER A 33 -12.65 19.70 33.84
N LEU A 34 -13.07 20.04 32.62
CA LEU A 34 -13.44 19.06 31.59
C LEU A 34 -12.42 19.02 30.45
N PHE A 35 -12.28 17.84 29.87
CA PHE A 35 -11.42 17.55 28.72
C PHE A 35 -12.24 17.21 27.49
N TYR A 36 -11.73 17.64 26.33
CA TYR A 36 -12.36 17.44 25.03
C TYR A 36 -11.33 16.87 24.05
N GLU A 37 -11.76 15.95 23.18
CA GLU A 37 -11.02 15.60 21.97
C GLU A 37 -11.48 16.52 20.85
N VAL A 38 -10.55 17.21 20.21
CA VAL A 38 -10.79 18.04 19.03
C VAL A 38 -10.21 17.32 17.82
N LYS A 39 -11.02 17.08 16.79
CA LYS A 39 -10.60 16.55 15.49
C LYS A 39 -10.91 17.57 14.41
N THR A 40 -9.90 17.94 13.64
CA THR A 40 -10.03 18.91 12.55
C THR A 40 -9.70 18.23 11.24
N LEU A 41 -10.68 18.18 10.34
CA LEU A 41 -10.54 17.70 8.97
C LEU A 41 -10.39 18.88 8.04
N THR A 42 -9.26 18.97 7.32
CA THR A 42 -9.02 20.00 6.30
C THR A 42 -9.22 19.39 4.92
N TYR A 43 -10.07 20.00 4.12
CA TYR A 43 -10.37 19.57 2.75
C TYR A 43 -9.48 20.29 1.73
N LYS A 44 -9.49 19.80 0.49
CA LYS A 44 -8.61 20.31 -0.59
C LYS A 44 -8.86 21.77 -0.95
N ASP A 45 -10.08 22.26 -0.70
CA ASP A 45 -10.49 23.64 -0.92
C ASP A 45 -10.09 24.58 0.24
N GLY A 46 -9.40 24.05 1.26
CA GLY A 46 -9.03 24.79 2.47
C GLY A 46 -10.15 24.92 3.48
N SER A 47 -11.33 24.33 3.24
CA SER A 47 -12.39 24.28 4.25
C SER A 47 -12.01 23.33 5.39
N GLU A 48 -12.50 23.62 6.59
CA GLU A 48 -12.22 22.84 7.79
C GLU A 48 -13.52 22.42 8.48
N GLN A 49 -13.59 21.15 8.88
CA GLN A 49 -14.61 20.65 9.80
C GLN A 49 -13.96 20.29 11.12
N THR A 50 -14.40 20.92 12.20
CA THR A 50 -13.91 20.64 13.55
C THR A 50 -15.00 19.93 14.37
N PHE A 51 -14.68 18.72 14.84
CA PHE A 51 -15.48 17.98 15.80
C PHE A 51 -14.88 18.14 17.18
N LYS A 52 -15.72 18.48 18.15
CA LYS A 52 -15.31 18.58 19.55
C LYS A 52 -16.18 17.65 20.39
N THR A 53 -15.56 16.61 20.92
CA THR A 53 -16.23 15.59 21.72
C THR A 53 -15.83 15.75 23.17
N LEU A 54 -16.81 15.88 24.07
CA LEU A 54 -16.57 15.87 25.51
C LEU A 54 -16.09 14.47 25.94
N ILE A 55 -14.97 14.43 26.65
CA ILE A 55 -14.45 13.21 27.27
C ILE A 55 -14.95 13.12 28.71
N GLY A 56 -14.90 14.23 29.45
CA GLY A 56 -15.29 14.28 30.86
C GLY A 56 -14.19 14.88 31.74
N ASP A 57 -14.04 14.36 32.95
CA ASP A 57 -13.03 14.80 33.92
C ASP A 57 -11.64 14.13 33.70
N THR A 58 -10.68 14.43 34.58
CA THR A 58 -9.33 13.86 34.51
C THR A 58 -9.33 12.33 34.59
N ALA A 59 -10.18 11.74 35.43
CA ALA A 59 -10.23 10.30 35.60
C ALA A 59 -10.76 9.62 34.32
N THR A 60 -11.80 10.21 33.72
CA THR A 60 -12.39 9.74 32.46
C THR A 60 -11.41 9.87 31.31
N LEU A 61 -10.63 10.95 31.23
CA LEU A 61 -9.56 11.10 30.23
C LEU A 61 -8.51 9.99 30.34
N ILE A 62 -8.05 9.68 31.55
CA ILE A 62 -7.04 8.64 31.78
C ILE A 62 -7.57 7.26 31.36
N ILE A 63 -8.82 6.93 31.71
CA ILE A 63 -9.46 5.67 31.32
C ILE A 63 -9.59 5.60 29.79
N ALA A 64 -10.13 6.63 29.15
CA ALA A 64 -10.28 6.67 27.70
C ALA A 64 -8.93 6.56 26.97
N ALA A 65 -7.88 7.21 27.47
CA ALA A 65 -6.52 7.10 26.93
C ALA A 65 -5.95 5.68 27.10
N ARG A 66 -6.13 5.06 28.27
CA ARG A 66 -5.73 3.67 28.54
C ARG A 66 -6.43 2.69 27.60
N ASP A 67 -7.73 2.83 27.41
CA ASP A 67 -8.51 1.93 26.55
C ASP A 67 -8.10 2.08 25.09
N ARG A 68 -7.86 3.32 24.63
CA ARG A 68 -7.33 3.59 23.29
C ARG A 68 -5.94 3.00 23.08
N LEU A 69 -5.04 3.15 24.05
CA LEU A 69 -3.69 2.57 23.99
C LEU A 69 -3.76 1.03 23.94
N THR A 70 -4.58 0.43 24.79
CA THR A 70 -4.72 -1.03 24.88
C THR A 70 -5.33 -1.59 23.59
N SER A 71 -6.40 -0.96 23.08
CA SER A 71 -7.04 -1.33 21.82
C SER A 71 -6.08 -1.21 20.64
N LYS A 72 -5.32 -0.10 20.56
CA LYS A 72 -4.36 0.12 19.48
C LYS A 72 -3.20 -0.86 19.54
N ALA A 73 -2.70 -1.17 20.74
CA ALA A 73 -1.67 -2.18 20.95
C ALA A 73 -2.15 -3.57 20.52
N ALA A 74 -3.41 -3.92 20.79
CA ALA A 74 -4.01 -5.17 20.31
C ALA A 74 -4.05 -5.24 18.77
N THR A 75 -4.42 -4.15 18.09
CA THR A 75 -4.35 -4.09 16.62
C THR A 75 -2.92 -4.29 16.11
N PHE A 76 -1.93 -3.62 16.71
CA PHE A 76 -0.53 -3.80 16.32
C PHE A 76 -0.05 -5.24 16.48
N ALA A 77 -0.47 -5.94 17.53
CA ALA A 77 -0.12 -7.34 17.73
C ALA A 77 -0.69 -8.24 16.62
N VAL A 78 -1.93 -8.01 16.20
CA VAL A 78 -2.57 -8.74 15.09
C VAL A 78 -1.86 -8.46 13.77
N ASP A 79 -1.57 -7.19 13.46
CA ASP A 79 -0.88 -6.80 12.23
C ASP A 79 0.53 -7.37 12.17
N ALA A 80 1.25 -7.37 13.30
CA ALA A 80 2.57 -7.98 13.42
C ALA A 80 2.50 -9.50 13.19
N GLN A 81 1.51 -10.18 13.78
CA GLN A 81 1.31 -11.61 13.56
C GLN A 81 1.01 -11.91 12.09
N PHE A 82 0.15 -11.13 11.44
CA PHE A 82 -0.17 -11.28 10.02
C PHE A 82 1.08 -11.09 9.16
N THR A 83 1.80 -9.98 9.36
CA THR A 83 3.01 -9.61 8.60
C THR A 83 4.13 -10.64 8.76
N SER A 84 4.33 -11.18 9.98
CA SER A 84 5.38 -12.17 10.26
C SER A 84 5.22 -13.47 9.47
N LYS A 85 4.00 -13.80 9.03
CA LYS A 85 3.70 -15.04 8.29
C LYS A 85 3.87 -14.90 6.77
N PHE A 86 4.05 -13.70 6.23
CA PHE A 86 4.03 -13.47 4.78
C PHE A 86 5.05 -14.32 4.02
N ARG A 87 6.29 -14.39 4.53
CA ARG A 87 7.34 -15.19 3.90
C ARG A 87 6.96 -16.67 3.79
N ARG A 88 6.32 -17.21 4.84
CA ARG A 88 5.80 -18.58 4.87
C ARG A 88 4.62 -18.74 3.91
N GLN A 89 3.65 -17.83 3.94
CA GLN A 89 2.49 -17.84 3.04
C GLN A 89 2.91 -17.81 1.56
N PHE A 90 3.91 -17.01 1.20
CA PHE A 90 4.46 -17.00 -0.15
C PHE A 90 4.99 -18.38 -0.56
N THR A 91 5.73 -19.05 0.34
CA THR A 91 6.23 -20.41 0.10
C THR A 91 5.10 -21.43 0.04
N ASP A 92 4.07 -21.30 0.89
CA ASP A 92 2.90 -22.18 0.88
C ASP A 92 2.15 -22.06 -0.47
N VAL A 93 1.96 -20.84 -1.00
CA VAL A 93 1.36 -20.60 -2.32
C VAL A 93 2.19 -21.23 -3.45
N LEU A 94 3.53 -21.14 -3.38
CA LEU A 94 4.39 -21.81 -4.36
C LEU A 94 4.25 -23.34 -4.29
N ARG A 95 4.16 -23.90 -3.07
CA ARG A 95 3.97 -25.34 -2.89
C ARG A 95 2.62 -25.79 -3.44
N ASP A 96 1.57 -24.99 -3.28
CA ASP A 96 0.26 -25.28 -3.85
C ASP A 96 0.30 -25.22 -5.39
N ALA A 97 1.03 -24.27 -5.96
CA ALA A 97 1.28 -24.21 -7.41
C ALA A 97 2.02 -25.45 -7.92
N ASP A 98 3.06 -25.90 -7.22
CA ASP A 98 3.80 -27.13 -7.55
C ASP A 98 2.90 -28.38 -7.47
N ALA A 99 2.00 -28.45 -6.48
CA ALA A 99 1.04 -29.53 -6.34
C ALA A 99 0.05 -29.56 -7.52
N VAL A 100 -0.49 -28.40 -7.93
CA VAL A 100 -1.36 -28.30 -9.12
C VAL A 100 -0.62 -28.72 -10.38
N LYS A 101 0.64 -28.31 -10.54
CA LYS A 101 1.47 -28.71 -11.67
C LYS A 101 1.71 -30.22 -11.71
N ALA A 102 1.97 -30.84 -10.57
CA ALA A 102 2.15 -32.28 -10.48
C ALA A 102 0.87 -33.05 -10.88
N LEU A 103 -0.31 -32.51 -10.54
CA LEU A 103 -1.60 -33.15 -10.85
C LEU A 103 -2.07 -32.93 -12.28
N THR A 104 -1.82 -31.74 -12.84
CA THR A 104 -2.45 -31.30 -14.12
C THR A 104 -1.45 -31.17 -15.26
N GLY A 105 -0.15 -31.16 -14.98
CA GLY A 105 0.91 -30.81 -15.93
C GLY A 105 0.99 -29.32 -16.26
N GLN A 106 0.05 -28.49 -15.77
CA GLN A 106 0.00 -27.06 -16.02
C GLN A 106 0.60 -26.29 -14.83
N ASP A 107 1.49 -25.35 -15.11
CA ASP A 107 2.17 -24.56 -14.09
C ASP A 107 1.45 -23.20 -13.88
N PRO A 108 0.66 -23.04 -12.80
CA PRO A 108 -0.05 -21.80 -12.55
C PRO A 108 0.90 -20.64 -12.21
N GLN A 109 2.08 -20.91 -11.64
CA GLN A 109 3.09 -19.88 -11.41
C GLN A 109 3.63 -19.36 -12.74
N LYS A 110 3.86 -20.25 -13.72
CA LYS A 110 4.26 -19.84 -15.07
C LYS A 110 3.19 -19.00 -15.75
N ALA A 111 1.91 -19.37 -15.65
CA ALA A 111 0.81 -18.59 -16.20
C ALA A 111 0.76 -17.16 -15.64
N ILE A 112 0.89 -17.03 -14.31
CA ILE A 112 1.00 -15.73 -13.64
C ILE A 112 2.23 -14.97 -14.13
N GLN A 113 3.38 -15.63 -14.23
CA GLN A 113 4.58 -14.94 -14.69
C GLN A 113 4.42 -14.42 -16.13
N ASP A 114 3.79 -15.18 -17.01
CA ASP A 114 3.55 -14.77 -18.40
C ASP A 114 2.61 -13.56 -18.48
N GLU A 115 1.63 -13.47 -17.58
CA GLU A 115 0.73 -12.31 -17.48
C GLU A 115 1.42 -11.06 -16.92
N PHE A 116 2.27 -11.20 -15.90
CA PHE A 116 2.76 -10.06 -15.11
C PHE A 116 4.24 -9.68 -15.38
N SER A 117 4.99 -10.44 -16.19
CA SER A 117 6.44 -10.22 -16.36
C SER A 117 6.83 -9.11 -17.35
N GLU A 118 5.97 -8.79 -18.32
CA GLU A 118 6.31 -7.84 -19.39
C GLU A 118 6.86 -6.48 -18.88
N PRO A 119 6.26 -5.83 -17.85
CA PRO A 119 6.80 -4.58 -17.33
C PRO A 119 8.22 -4.69 -16.76
N PHE A 120 8.61 -5.86 -16.25
CA PHE A 120 9.96 -6.08 -15.71
C PHE A 120 11.02 -6.10 -16.80
N LEU A 121 10.66 -6.49 -18.03
CA LEU A 121 11.59 -6.59 -19.15
C LEU A 121 11.98 -5.22 -19.74
N SER A 122 11.30 -4.15 -19.30
CA SER A 122 11.72 -2.78 -19.61
C SER A 122 13.08 -2.45 -18.97
N GLY A 123 13.96 -1.77 -19.71
CA GLY A 123 15.25 -1.34 -19.17
C GLY A 123 15.11 -0.15 -18.21
N GLY A 124 15.98 -0.07 -17.20
CA GLY A 124 16.07 1.08 -16.29
C GLY A 124 15.53 0.86 -14.88
N TRP A 125 15.29 -0.39 -14.47
CA TRP A 125 14.95 -0.71 -13.08
C TRP A 125 16.11 -0.37 -12.13
N THR A 126 15.75 0.07 -10.93
CA THR A 126 16.74 0.34 -9.87
C THR A 126 16.30 -0.28 -8.56
N VAL A 127 17.27 -0.70 -7.74
CA VAL A 127 17.03 -1.13 -6.36
C VAL A 127 17.82 -0.27 -5.40
N LYS A 128 17.13 0.25 -4.40
CA LYS A 128 17.75 0.97 -3.28
C LYS A 128 17.80 0.06 -2.07
N ARG A 129 18.97 -0.04 -1.47
CA ARG A 129 19.23 -0.75 -0.20
C ARG A 129 20.32 -0.03 0.56
N ASP A 130 20.13 0.16 1.86
CA ASP A 130 21.13 0.76 2.76
C ASP A 130 21.69 2.11 2.24
N GLY A 131 20.81 2.92 1.62
CA GLY A 131 21.18 4.22 1.02
C GLY A 131 21.77 4.14 -0.39
N ILE A 132 22.23 2.97 -0.82
CA ILE A 132 22.86 2.75 -2.12
C ILE A 132 21.81 2.39 -3.17
N THR A 133 21.89 3.03 -4.34
CA THR A 133 21.04 2.69 -5.50
C THR A 133 21.87 1.91 -6.52
N SER A 134 21.37 0.73 -6.90
CA SER A 134 21.98 -0.15 -7.90
C SER A 134 21.04 -0.34 -9.08
N THR A 135 21.60 -0.57 -10.26
CA THR A 135 20.82 -0.93 -11.45
C THR A 135 20.37 -2.38 -11.34
N VAL A 136 19.13 -2.65 -11.72
CA VAL A 136 18.58 -4.01 -11.85
C VAL A 136 18.23 -4.25 -13.30
N THR A 137 18.60 -5.41 -13.81
CA THR A 137 18.17 -5.87 -15.12
C THR A 137 17.39 -7.15 -14.95
N PHE A 138 16.16 -7.19 -15.46
CA PHE A 138 15.38 -8.42 -15.54
C PHE A 138 15.44 -9.00 -16.94
N THR A 139 15.48 -10.32 -17.01
CA THR A 139 15.50 -11.07 -18.27
C THR A 139 14.69 -12.35 -18.12
N LEU A 140 14.29 -12.97 -19.23
CA LEU A 140 13.79 -14.34 -19.22
C LEU A 140 14.94 -15.28 -19.62
N ASN A 141 15.05 -16.44 -18.97
CA ASN A 141 15.94 -17.49 -19.47
C ASN A 141 15.29 -18.26 -20.64
N ALA A 142 16.02 -19.23 -21.21
CA ALA A 142 15.52 -20.06 -22.31
C ALA A 142 14.24 -20.85 -21.97
N GLN A 143 14.02 -21.16 -20.68
CA GLN A 143 12.80 -21.80 -20.18
C GLN A 143 11.66 -20.81 -19.91
N GLY A 144 11.86 -19.52 -20.20
CA GLY A 144 10.90 -18.46 -19.97
C GLY A 144 10.69 -18.11 -18.50
N ASN A 145 11.63 -18.43 -17.59
CA ASN A 145 11.59 -18.05 -16.18
C ASN A 145 12.24 -16.68 -15.96
N LEU A 146 11.62 -15.86 -15.11
CA LEU A 146 12.14 -14.53 -14.79
C LEU A 146 13.45 -14.61 -14.01
N ARG A 147 14.40 -13.80 -14.44
CA ARG A 147 15.73 -13.66 -13.89
C ARG A 147 16.01 -12.20 -13.59
N TYR A 148 16.94 -11.95 -12.68
CA TYR A 148 17.41 -10.61 -12.37
C TYR A 148 18.93 -10.59 -12.15
N ALA A 149 19.56 -9.47 -12.46
CA ALA A 149 20.96 -9.18 -12.16
C ALA A 149 21.09 -7.77 -11.57
N ILE A 150 22.02 -7.60 -10.63
CA ILE A 150 22.34 -6.31 -9.99
C ILE A 150 23.68 -5.81 -10.54
N ASN A 151 23.74 -4.59 -11.05
CA ASN A 151 24.95 -3.96 -11.60
C ASN A 151 25.73 -4.88 -12.57
N ALA A 152 25.01 -5.55 -13.49
CA ALA A 152 25.57 -6.54 -14.43
C ALA A 152 26.29 -7.75 -13.77
N GLY A 153 26.01 -8.03 -12.50
CA GLY A 153 26.53 -9.20 -11.79
C GLY A 153 25.86 -10.52 -12.17
N ALA A 154 26.03 -11.53 -11.32
CA ALA A 154 25.47 -12.86 -11.55
C ALA A 154 23.94 -12.84 -11.67
N THR A 155 23.44 -13.51 -12.71
CA THR A 155 22.00 -13.65 -12.97
C THR A 155 21.37 -14.67 -12.01
N LYS A 156 20.29 -14.27 -11.34
CA LYS A 156 19.58 -15.05 -10.31
C LYS A 156 18.11 -15.17 -10.65
N GLN A 157 17.44 -16.12 -10.01
CA GLN A 157 16.00 -16.32 -10.24
C GLN A 157 15.17 -15.24 -9.53
N ALA A 158 14.18 -14.72 -10.22
CA ALA A 158 13.11 -13.90 -9.66
C ALA A 158 11.81 -14.71 -9.77
N VAL A 159 11.10 -14.90 -8.67
CA VAL A 159 9.83 -15.64 -8.67
C VAL A 159 8.69 -14.64 -8.51
N LEU A 160 7.90 -14.47 -9.56
CA LEU A 160 6.78 -13.54 -9.61
C LEU A 160 5.47 -14.27 -9.31
N ILE A 161 4.67 -13.71 -8.39
CA ILE A 161 3.32 -14.15 -8.04
C ILE A 161 2.42 -12.90 -8.01
N GLY A 162 1.99 -12.45 -9.19
CA GLY A 162 1.16 -11.27 -9.36
C GLY A 162 1.84 -10.01 -8.83
N ARG A 163 1.41 -9.52 -7.66
CA ARG A 163 1.91 -8.30 -7.01
C ARG A 163 2.98 -8.56 -5.93
N ALA A 164 3.46 -9.79 -5.84
CA ALA A 164 4.56 -10.19 -4.96
C ALA A 164 5.71 -10.80 -5.79
N LEU A 165 6.94 -10.43 -5.46
CA LEU A 165 8.14 -10.84 -6.16
C LEU A 165 9.18 -11.30 -5.15
N ARG A 166 9.70 -12.52 -5.33
CA ARG A 166 10.80 -13.06 -4.54
C ARG A 166 12.10 -13.00 -5.33
N LEU A 167 13.05 -12.21 -4.83
CA LEU A 167 14.41 -12.13 -5.37
C LEU A 167 15.27 -13.19 -4.67
N LYS A 168 15.59 -14.28 -5.39
CA LYS A 168 16.40 -15.37 -4.84
C LYS A 168 17.83 -14.92 -4.58
N ASN A 169 18.40 -15.24 -3.42
CA ASN A 169 19.79 -14.95 -3.06
C ASN A 169 20.19 -13.46 -3.12
N TYR A 170 19.26 -12.54 -2.86
CA TYR A 170 19.51 -11.09 -2.90
C TYR A 170 20.26 -10.61 -1.63
N PRO A 171 21.31 -9.77 -1.73
CA PRO A 171 21.80 -9.07 -2.92
C PRO A 171 22.88 -9.83 -3.70
N SER A 172 23.88 -10.42 -3.03
CA SER A 172 24.97 -11.12 -3.74
C SER A 172 25.05 -12.62 -3.44
N ASN A 173 24.63 -13.10 -2.28
CA ASN A 173 24.37 -14.50 -1.91
C ASN A 173 23.56 -14.56 -0.59
N GLY A 174 22.65 -13.58 -0.42
CA GLY A 174 21.91 -13.42 0.82
C GLY A 174 20.74 -14.40 0.94
N THR A 175 19.84 -14.12 1.87
CA THR A 175 18.55 -14.82 1.93
C THR A 175 17.61 -14.31 0.84
N ASP A 176 16.63 -15.14 0.48
CA ASP A 176 15.52 -14.71 -0.37
C ASP A 176 14.86 -13.44 0.20
N THR A 177 14.68 -12.44 -0.67
CA THR A 177 14.03 -11.18 -0.32
C THR A 177 12.71 -11.07 -1.04
N ASP A 178 11.63 -10.91 -0.29
CA ASP A 178 10.28 -10.73 -0.82
C ASP A 178 9.95 -9.24 -0.89
N VAL A 179 9.52 -8.77 -2.06
CA VAL A 179 9.06 -7.41 -2.29
C VAL A 179 7.63 -7.40 -2.84
N TYR A 180 6.86 -6.40 -2.45
CA TYR A 180 5.43 -6.27 -2.74
C TYR A 180 5.16 -4.94 -3.42
N GLN A 181 4.32 -4.97 -4.45
CA GLN A 181 3.98 -3.78 -5.23
C GLN A 181 3.09 -2.83 -4.42
N LEU A 182 3.48 -1.56 -4.37
CA LEU A 182 2.65 -0.47 -3.85
C LEU A 182 1.79 0.15 -4.97
N PRO A 183 0.72 0.88 -4.62
CA PRO A 183 -0.10 1.61 -5.59
C PRO A 183 0.68 2.61 -6.46
N GLY A 184 1.81 3.15 -5.98
CA GLY A 184 2.71 4.03 -6.75
C GLY A 184 3.71 3.29 -7.65
N GLY A 185 3.54 1.99 -7.88
CA GLY A 185 4.39 1.18 -8.77
C GLY A 185 5.74 0.75 -8.19
N ALA A 186 6.20 1.36 -7.10
CA ALA A 186 7.39 0.90 -6.36
C ALA A 186 7.11 -0.44 -5.65
N TRP A 187 8.15 -1.26 -5.54
CA TRP A 187 8.11 -2.56 -4.87
C TRP A 187 8.97 -2.50 -3.61
N ILE A 188 8.41 -2.89 -2.47
CA ILE A 188 9.11 -2.80 -1.18
C ILE A 188 9.09 -4.12 -0.42
N ASN A 189 10.14 -4.40 0.34
CA ASN A 189 10.06 -5.42 1.38
C ASN A 189 9.31 -4.89 2.61
N LEU A 190 8.94 -5.79 3.51
CA LEU A 190 8.16 -5.47 4.73
C LEU A 190 8.83 -4.39 5.59
N ASP A 191 10.15 -4.48 5.74
CA ASP A 191 10.93 -3.55 6.56
C ASP A 191 11.31 -2.26 5.81
N ARG A 192 10.91 -2.12 4.54
CA ARG A 192 11.23 -0.99 3.64
C ARG A 192 12.73 -0.72 3.44
N THR A 193 13.59 -1.66 3.82
CA THR A 193 15.04 -1.60 3.62
C THR A 193 15.45 -1.84 2.17
N VAL A 194 14.58 -2.48 1.38
CA VAL A 194 14.76 -2.75 -0.04
C VAL A 194 13.60 -2.11 -0.81
N VAL A 195 13.94 -1.22 -1.74
CA VAL A 195 12.98 -0.56 -2.63
C VAL A 195 13.40 -0.79 -4.07
N LEU A 196 12.64 -1.58 -4.80
CA LEU A 196 12.76 -1.77 -6.23
C LEU A 196 11.84 -0.77 -6.95
N ARG A 197 12.38 0.00 -7.91
CA ARG A 197 11.64 1.01 -8.66
C ARG A 197 11.63 0.72 -10.15
N PRO A 198 10.49 0.89 -10.82
CA PRO A 198 10.41 0.80 -12.27
C PRO A 198 11.17 1.96 -12.93
N PRO A 199 11.48 1.84 -14.23
CA PRO A 199 12.17 2.89 -14.99
C PRO A 199 11.45 4.23 -14.87
N GLY A 200 12.21 5.31 -14.64
CA GLY A 200 11.69 6.68 -14.54
C GLY A 200 10.94 7.00 -13.24
N ASN A 201 10.71 6.04 -12.34
CA ASN A 201 10.08 6.31 -11.05
C ASN A 201 11.11 6.81 -10.03
N ASN A 202 11.06 8.10 -9.74
CA ASN A 202 11.87 8.77 -8.72
C ASN A 202 11.05 9.20 -7.51
N ASP A 203 9.77 8.84 -7.46
CA ASP A 203 8.87 9.33 -6.43
C ASP A 203 9.32 8.84 -5.05
N PRO A 204 9.22 9.70 -4.02
CA PRO A 204 9.43 9.27 -2.66
C PRO A 204 8.43 8.15 -2.37
N VAL A 205 8.89 7.09 -1.71
CA VAL A 205 8.02 5.99 -1.24
C VAL A 205 7.26 6.45 0.00
N ASN A 206 6.52 7.55 -0.14
CA ASN A 206 5.57 8.04 0.84
C ASN A 206 4.19 7.48 0.50
N ARG A 207 3.38 7.35 1.55
CA ARG A 207 2.10 6.64 1.59
C ARG A 207 1.27 6.89 0.33
N VAL A 208 0.74 5.78 -0.19
CA VAL A 208 -0.34 5.65 -1.17
C VAL A 208 -1.01 6.99 -1.49
N ALA A 209 -0.70 7.57 -2.65
CA ALA A 209 -1.71 8.37 -3.34
C ALA A 209 -2.87 7.42 -3.64
N GLN A 210 -4.04 7.73 -3.08
CA GLN A 210 -5.26 6.97 -3.35
C GLN A 210 -5.44 6.78 -4.87
N PRO A 211 -5.85 5.58 -5.32
CA PRO A 211 -6.11 5.36 -6.73
C PRO A 211 -7.15 6.36 -7.21
N ALA A 212 -6.81 7.09 -8.27
CA ALA A 212 -7.75 7.96 -8.97
C ALA A 212 -8.92 7.10 -9.44
N THR A 213 -10.10 7.30 -8.86
CA THR A 213 -11.33 6.69 -9.33
C THR A 213 -11.62 7.23 -10.73
N THR A 214 -11.45 6.38 -11.73
CA THR A 214 -11.87 6.63 -13.11
C THR A 214 -13.37 6.93 -13.10
N LYS A 215 -13.73 8.19 -13.40
CA LYS A 215 -15.08 8.57 -13.78
C LYS A 215 -15.45 7.81 -15.05
N LYS A 216 -16.44 6.90 -14.98
CA LYS A 216 -17.23 6.54 -16.16
C LYS A 216 -18.27 7.65 -16.35
N GLY A 217 -18.26 8.21 -17.55
CA GLY A 217 -19.26 9.19 -18.02
C GLY A 217 -20.60 8.56 -18.33
#